data_AF-A0A519M7T7-F1
#
_entry.id   AF-A0A519M7T7-F1
#
_cell.length_a   1.000
_cell.length_b   1.000
_cell.length_c   1.000
_cell.angle_alpha   90.00
_cell.angle_beta   90.00
_cell.angle_gamma   90.00
#
_symmetry.space_group_name_H-M   'P 1'
#
loop_
_entity.id
_entity.type
_entity.pdbx_description
1 polymer ?
#
loop_
_entity_poly.entity_id
_entity_poly.type
_entity_poly.pdbx_seq_one_letter_code
_entity_poly.pdbx_strand_id
1 'polypeptide(L)'
;MMDNAQLAKASLNDIVFEGRNKAYGAFELRRIYGRNAMRAIIIGTAILALLVFIPAIAKMLEDRKPKEVLNLKENVLMDAPPLDNTKPPPPP
;
A
#
# COMPACT_ATOMS: atom_id res chain seq x y z
N MET A 1 33.48 38.01 10.35
CA MET A 1 33.50 37.91 8.88
C MET A 1 34.16 36.60 8.53
N MET A 2 33.55 35.84 7.63
CA MET A 2 34.09 34.58 7.13
C MET A 2 35.36 34.81 6.31
N ASP A 3 36.31 33.89 6.43
CA ASP A 3 37.50 33.89 5.58
C ASP A 3 37.23 33.22 4.22
N ASN A 4 38.20 33.33 3.30
CA ASN A 4 38.07 32.79 1.94
C ASN A 4 37.86 31.26 1.91
N ALA A 5 38.47 30.52 2.85
CA ALA A 5 38.34 29.06 2.90
C ALA A 5 36.96 28.63 3.41
N GLN A 6 36.37 29.41 4.31
CA GLN A 6 35.01 29.24 4.80
C GLN A 6 33.98 29.59 3.72
N LEU A 7 34.18 30.67 2.98
CA LEU A 7 33.30 31.06 1.87
C LEU A 7 33.24 30.01 0.77
N ALA A 8 34.36 29.36 0.46
CA ALA A 8 34.41 28.29 -0.54
C ALA A 8 33.55 27.06 -0.18
N LYS A 9 33.23 26.87 1.11
CA LYS A 9 32.42 25.75 1.63
C LYS A 9 31.04 26.19 2.11
N ALA A 10 30.78 27.48 2.19
CA ALA A 10 29.56 28.04 2.73
C ALA A 10 28.39 27.81 1.77
N SER A 11 27.23 27.46 2.32
CA SER A 11 26.01 27.49 1.51
C SER A 11 25.57 28.95 1.27
N LEU A 12 24.76 29.18 0.24
CA LEU A 12 24.17 30.50 0.02
C LEU A 12 23.43 31.02 1.27
N ASN A 13 22.76 30.13 2.01
CA ASN A 13 22.10 30.49 3.26
C ASN A 13 23.11 30.94 4.32
N ASP A 14 24.30 30.36 4.37
CA ASP A 14 25.34 30.77 5.33
C ASP A 14 25.86 32.17 5.05
N ILE A 15 26.04 32.50 3.77
CA ILE A 15 26.51 33.80 3.28
C ILE A 15 25.42 34.86 3.49
N VAL A 16 24.19 34.57 3.05
CA VAL A 16 23.06 35.49 3.23
C VAL A 16 22.85 35.76 4.72
N PHE A 17 22.88 34.76 5.58
CA PHE A 17 22.67 34.97 7.01
C PHE A 17 23.93 35.32 7.80
N GLU A 18 25.03 35.67 7.14
CA GLU A 18 26.23 36.14 7.82
C GLU A 18 25.94 37.44 8.60
N GLY A 19 26.35 37.50 9.87
CA GLY A 19 26.12 38.67 10.74
C GLY A 19 24.66 38.90 11.13
N ARG A 20 23.73 38.01 10.75
CA ARG A 20 22.30 38.10 11.08
C ARG A 20 21.89 37.03 12.09
N ASN A 21 20.74 37.22 12.73
CA ASN A 21 20.18 36.24 13.65
C ASN A 21 19.71 34.98 12.89
N LYS A 22 20.51 33.91 12.93
CA LYS A 22 20.16 32.58 12.37
C LYS A 22 19.11 31.83 13.21
N ALA A 23 18.93 32.22 14.48
CA ALA A 23 18.04 31.52 15.41
C ALA A 23 16.55 31.88 15.25
N TYR A 24 16.20 32.93 14.51
CA TYR A 24 14.80 33.33 14.27
C TYR A 24 14.06 32.40 13.28
N GLY A 25 14.50 31.14 13.13
CA GLY A 25 13.82 30.09 12.40
C GLY A 25 14.01 30.11 10.88
N ALA A 26 14.06 31.28 10.22
CA ALA A 26 14.10 31.36 8.76
C ALA A 26 15.33 30.68 8.12
N PHE A 27 16.47 30.69 8.80
CA PHE A 27 17.68 29.97 8.37
C PHE A 27 17.50 28.45 8.49
N GLU A 28 17.01 27.99 9.65
CA GLU A 28 16.77 26.58 9.92
C GLU A 28 15.72 25.98 8.97
N LEU A 29 14.64 26.70 8.66
CA LEU A 29 13.64 26.27 7.68
C LEU A 29 14.26 25.98 6.31
N ARG A 30 15.14 26.86 5.81
CA ARG A 30 15.82 26.67 4.51
C ARG A 30 16.81 25.51 4.56
N ARG A 31 17.50 25.33 5.68
CA ARG A 31 18.46 24.24 5.88
C ARG A 31 17.78 22.87 5.96
N ILE A 32 16.62 22.78 6.60
CA ILE A 32 15.88 21.51 6.76
C ILE A 32 14.97 21.17 5.57
N TYR A 33 14.59 22.17 4.76
CA TYR A 33 13.64 22.00 3.67
C TYR A 33 13.94 20.81 2.76
N GLY A 34 15.17 20.70 2.24
CA GLY A 34 15.55 19.61 1.33
C GLY A 34 15.38 18.23 1.95
N ARG A 35 15.72 18.08 3.25
CA ARG A 35 15.53 16.82 3.99
C ARG A 35 14.04 16.50 4.15
N ASN A 36 13.22 17.50 4.46
CA ASN A 36 11.78 17.30 4.61
C ASN A 36 11.11 16.96 3.28
N ALA A 37 11.49 17.65 2.19
CA ALA A 37 11.01 17.35 0.85
C ALA A 37 11.36 15.90 0.45
N MET A 38 12.60 15.47 0.70
CA MET A 38 13.00 14.09 0.39
C MET A 38 12.25 13.05 1.21
N ARG A 39 12.05 13.31 2.52
CA ARG A 39 11.20 12.46 3.36
C ARG A 39 9.77 12.39 2.83
N ALA A 40 9.19 13.51 2.42
CA ALA A 40 7.83 13.56 1.89
C ALA A 40 7.70 12.74 0.59
N ILE A 41 8.67 12.86 -0.32
CA ILE A 41 8.72 12.06 -1.55
C ILE A 41 8.81 10.58 -1.22
N ILE A 42 9.77 10.16 -0.38
CA ILE A 42 9.95 8.74 -0.02
C ILE A 42 8.68 8.16 0.61
N ILE A 43 8.11 8.86 1.59
CA ILE A 43 6.90 8.40 2.28
C ILE A 43 5.71 8.35 1.31
N GLY A 44 5.52 9.39 0.51
CA GLY A 44 4.43 9.45 -0.47
C GLY A 44 4.53 8.34 -1.51
N THR A 45 5.72 8.13 -2.08
CA THR A 45 5.97 7.06 -3.04
C THR A 45 5.78 5.68 -2.40
N ALA A 46 6.24 5.47 -1.17
CA ALA A 46 6.06 4.20 -0.46
C ALA A 46 4.58 3.88 -0.23
N ILE A 47 3.78 4.86 0.20
CA ILE A 47 2.34 4.69 0.39
C ILE A 47 1.64 4.38 -0.94
N LEU A 48 1.94 5.15 -1.99
CA LEU A 48 1.37 4.91 -3.33
C LEU A 48 1.74 3.54 -3.87
N ALA A 49 3.02 3.15 -3.76
CA ALA A 49 3.47 1.83 -4.16
C ALA A 49 2.72 0.74 -3.40
N LEU A 50 2.60 0.86 -2.07
CA LEU A 50 1.85 -0.10 -1.25
C LEU A 50 0.42 -0.24 -1.77
N LEU A 51 -0.31 0.86 -1.96
CA LEU A 51 -1.69 0.86 -2.46
C LEU A 51 -1.82 0.17 -3.82
N VAL A 52 -0.90 0.44 -4.76
CA VAL A 52 -0.88 -0.19 -6.09
C VAL A 52 -0.57 -1.69 -6.00
N PHE A 53 0.31 -2.10 -5.08
CA PHE A 53 0.73 -3.50 -4.94
C PHE A 53 -0.18 -4.35 -4.05
N ILE A 54 -1.16 -3.78 -3.33
CA ILE A 54 -2.13 -4.54 -2.50
C ILE A 54 -2.69 -5.79 -3.23
N PRO A 55 -3.29 -5.70 -4.43
CA PRO A 55 -3.88 -6.87 -5.07
C PRO A 55 -2.83 -7.91 -5.49
N ALA A 56 -1.64 -7.48 -5.89
CA ALA A 56 -0.54 -8.38 -6.27
C ALA A 56 -0.03 -9.16 -5.05
N ILE A 57 0.13 -8.49 -3.92
CA ILE A 57 0.52 -9.11 -2.65
C ILE A 57 -0.58 -10.07 -2.17
N ALA A 58 -1.85 -9.67 -2.26
CA ALA A 58 -2.98 -10.53 -1.87
C ALA A 58 -3.02 -11.84 -2.68
N LYS A 59 -2.88 -11.77 -4.00
CA LYS A 59 -2.80 -12.96 -4.86
C LYS A 59 -1.62 -13.87 -4.50
N MET A 60 -0.44 -13.29 -4.28
CA MET A 60 0.75 -14.06 -3.89
C MET A 60 0.57 -14.79 -2.55
N LEU A 61 -0.22 -14.24 -1.62
CA LEU A 61 -0.54 -14.90 -0.35
C LEU A 61 -1.60 -15.99 -0.50
N GLU A 62 -2.58 -15.79 -1.38
CA GLU A 62 -3.62 -16.78 -1.69
C GLU A 62 -3.03 -18.02 -2.39
N ASP A 63 -2.15 -17.83 -3.37
CA ASP A 63 -1.46 -18.91 -4.08
C ASP A 63 -0.60 -19.80 -3.17
N ARG A 64 -0.19 -19.27 -2.01
CA ARG A 64 0.60 -19.99 -1.00
C ARG A 64 -0.25 -20.78 -0.01
N LYS A 65 -1.58 -20.61 0.01
CA LYS A 65 -2.44 -21.44 0.85
C LYS A 65 -2.50 -22.85 0.24
N PRO A 66 -2.33 -23.91 1.03
CA PRO A 66 -2.61 -25.26 0.54
C PRO A 66 -4.06 -25.27 0.08
N LYS A 67 -4.30 -25.65 -1.19
CA LYS A 67 -5.66 -25.88 -1.68
C LYS A 67 -6.27 -26.92 -0.76
N GLU A 68 -7.19 -26.50 0.11
CA GLU A 68 -8.05 -27.45 0.80
C GLU A 68 -8.71 -28.28 -0.30
N VAL A 69 -8.35 -29.56 -0.34
CA VAL A 69 -9.11 -30.54 -1.09
C VAL A 69 -10.48 -30.55 -0.44
N LEU A 70 -11.39 -29.74 -0.99
CA LEU A 70 -12.81 -29.87 -0.73
C LEU A 70 -13.12 -31.33 -1.04
N ASN A 71 -13.27 -32.13 0.01
CA ASN A 71 -13.87 -33.46 -0.07
C ASN A 71 -15.33 -33.21 -0.44
N LEU A 72 -15.55 -32.89 -1.71
CA LEU A 72 -16.82 -32.90 -2.40
C LEU A 72 -17.24 -34.37 -2.34
N LYS A 73 -17.84 -34.76 -1.22
CA LYS A 73 -18.58 -35.99 -1.13
C LYS A 73 -19.70 -35.80 -2.15
N GLU A 74 -19.53 -36.45 -3.29
CA GLU A 74 -20.52 -36.48 -4.34
C GLU A 74 -21.85 -36.87 -3.68
N ASN A 75 -22.74 -35.89 -3.52
CA ASN A 75 -24.09 -36.16 -3.07
C ASN A 75 -24.73 -36.89 -4.25
N VAL A 76 -24.65 -38.21 -4.22
CA VAL A 76 -25.42 -39.07 -5.09
C VAL A 76 -26.87 -38.71 -4.81
N LEU A 77 -27.45 -37.91 -5.71
CA LEU A 77 -28.88 -37.64 -5.72
C LEU A 77 -29.55 -39.00 -5.87
N MET A 78 -30.29 -39.41 -4.85
CA MET A 78 -31.08 -40.63 -4.93
C MET A 78 -32.03 -40.47 -6.11
N ASP A 79 -32.11 -41.50 -6.96
CA ASP A 79 -33.06 -41.52 -8.07
C ASP A 79 -34.47 -41.25 -7.55
N ALA A 80 -35.25 -40.49 -8.31
CA ALA A 80 -36.61 -40.15 -7.94
C ALA A 80 -37.40 -41.43 -7.63
N PRO A 81 -38.16 -41.48 -6.52
CA PRO A 81 -38.96 -42.65 -6.20
C PRO A 81 -39.88 -42.97 -7.39
N PRO A 82 -40.09 -44.26 -7.72
CA PRO A 82 -40.93 -44.65 -8.84
C PRO A 82 -42.27 -43.95 -8.76
N LEU A 83 -42.70 -43.32 -9.85
CA LEU A 83 -44.02 -42.73 -9.95
C LEU A 83 -45.05 -43.86 -9.79
N ASP A 84 -45.77 -43.83 -8.67
CA ASP A 84 -46.84 -44.78 -8.39
C ASP A 84 -48.00 -44.51 -9.35
N ASN A 85 -48.01 -45.23 -10.48
CA ASN A 85 -49.03 -45.16 -11.52
C ASN A 85 -50.34 -45.86 -11.13
N THR A 86 -50.56 -46.17 -9.85
CA THR A 86 -51.75 -46.91 -9.39
C THR A 86 -52.92 -46.04 -8.95
N LYS A 87 -52.88 -44.71 -9.12
CA LYS A 87 -54.11 -43.93 -8.93
C LYS A 87 -55.09 -44.21 -10.06
N PRO A 88 -56.26 -44.82 -9.78
CA PRO A 88 -57.26 -45.06 -10.81
C PRO A 88 -57.70 -43.73 -11.41
N PRO A 89 -58.02 -43.68 -12.72
CA PRO A 89 -58.42 -42.45 -13.37
C PRO A 89 -59.64 -41.84 -12.66
N PRO A 90 -59.70 -40.49 -12.54
CA PRO A 90 -60.79 -39.83 -11.86
C PRO A 90 -62.12 -40.11 -12.60
N PRO A 91 -63.23 -40.35 -11.85
CA PRO A 91 -64.52 -40.65 -12.45
C PRO A 91 -65.08 -39.45 -13.25
N PRO A 92 -65.88 -39.72 -14.31
CA PRO A 92 -66.46 -38.70 -15.19
C PRO A 92 -67.53 -37.84 -14.52
#